data_AF-A0A0R2EL92-F1
#
_entry.id   AF-A0A0R2EL92-F1
#
_cell.length_a   1.000
_cell.length_b   1.000
_cell.length_c   1.000
_cell.angle_alpha   90.00
_cell.angle_beta   90.00
_cell.angle_gamma   90.00
#
_symmetry.space_group_name_H-M   'P 1'
#
loop_
_entity.id
_entity.type
_entity.pdbx_description
1 polymer ?
#
loop_
_entity_poly.entity_id
_entity_poly.type
_entity_poly.pdbx_seq_one_letter_code
_entity_poly.pdbx_strand_id
1 'polypeptide(L)'
;MALLSAVSLPFGLLVALVKLVLGIALGSAWLLLFGGYYLVLVLAKAFLLQRYSWERLERISAIQLQRHLLLGQRIGGGSYVLLGAVFTGICGWLYRSGVDVHYSKNVTLVIATIGFVKFISAVVGLIRARHLDNAWVRLLKAFNVANGSVAIVLTQYALLEMQRSAAATSSTGLFGMGVGVVLMVVGGMLMRQR
;
A
#
# COMPACT_ATOMS: atom_id res chain seq x y z
N MET A 1 17.23 12.10 0.52
CA MET A 1 16.09 11.27 1.02
C MET A 1 14.82 11.36 0.16
N ALA A 2 14.47 12.51 -0.46
CA ALA A 2 13.44 12.56 -1.50
C ALA A 2 13.74 11.64 -2.71
N LEU A 3 15.04 11.51 -3.06
CA LEU A 3 15.54 10.59 -4.09
C LEU A 3 15.10 9.12 -3.90
N LEU A 4 15.08 8.60 -2.67
CA LEU A 4 14.66 7.22 -2.40
C LEU A 4 13.15 6.99 -2.64
N SER A 5 12.33 8.01 -2.38
CA SER A 5 10.89 7.93 -2.70
C SER A 5 10.64 8.13 -4.20
N ALA A 6 11.42 9.00 -4.86
CA ALA A 6 11.39 9.18 -6.32
C ALA A 6 11.81 7.91 -7.08
N VAL A 7 12.80 7.15 -6.58
CA VAL A 7 13.19 5.84 -7.15
C VAL A 7 12.14 4.75 -6.93
N SER A 8 11.35 4.85 -5.84
CA SER A 8 10.28 3.88 -5.58
C SER A 8 9.06 4.01 -6.50
N LEU A 9 8.88 5.17 -7.15
CA LEU A 9 7.79 5.42 -8.10
C LEU A 9 7.91 4.61 -9.41
N PRO A 10 9.00 4.70 -10.18
CA PRO A 10 9.13 3.94 -11.43
C PRO A 10 9.12 2.44 -11.17
N PHE A 11 9.72 1.99 -10.06
CA PHE A 11 9.66 0.58 -9.67
C PHE A 11 8.23 0.14 -9.32
N GLY A 12 7.48 0.96 -8.56
CA GLY A 12 6.08 0.68 -8.24
C GLY A 12 5.19 0.65 -9.49
N LEU A 13 5.42 1.57 -10.43
CA LEU A 13 4.70 1.63 -11.71
C LEU A 13 4.99 0.39 -12.55
N LEU A 14 6.27 0.00 -12.66
CA LEU A 14 6.68 -1.20 -13.38
C LEU A 14 6.00 -2.45 -12.79
N VAL A 15 6.00 -2.60 -11.47
CA VAL A 15 5.32 -3.71 -10.79
C VAL A 15 3.81 -3.69 -11.07
N ALA A 16 3.17 -2.52 -11.06
CA ALA A 16 1.74 -2.40 -11.36
C ALA A 16 1.45 -2.84 -12.81
N LEU A 17 2.22 -2.33 -13.77
CA LEU A 17 2.08 -2.65 -15.20
C LEU A 17 2.32 -4.12 -15.48
N VAL A 18 3.40 -4.71 -14.94
CA VAL A 18 3.69 -6.14 -15.09
C VAL A 18 2.52 -6.98 -14.55
N LYS A 19 1.96 -6.63 -13.39
CA LYS A 19 0.81 -7.34 -12.83
C LYS A 19 -0.45 -7.20 -13.68
N LEU A 20 -0.72 -6.03 -14.23
CA LEU A 20 -1.87 -5.82 -15.10
C LEU A 20 -1.73 -6.59 -16.41
N VAL A 21 -0.57 -6.51 -17.06
CA VAL A 21 -0.30 -7.24 -18.32
C VAL A 21 -0.39 -8.75 -18.09
N LEU A 22 0.26 -9.28 -17.05
CA LEU A 22 0.15 -10.70 -16.70
C LEU A 22 -1.27 -11.09 -16.30
N GLY A 23 -2.00 -10.21 -15.62
CA GLY A 23 -3.40 -10.42 -15.25
C GLY A 23 -4.32 -10.55 -16.47
N ILE A 24 -4.13 -9.70 -17.49
CA ILE A 24 -4.86 -9.79 -18.76
C ILE A 24 -4.44 -11.06 -19.52
N ALA A 25 -3.13 -11.29 -19.68
CA ALA A 25 -2.60 -12.41 -20.45
C ALA A 25 -2.97 -13.77 -19.87
N LEU A 26 -3.05 -13.89 -18.54
CA LEU A 26 -3.38 -15.13 -17.83
C LEU A 26 -4.85 -15.21 -17.40
N GLY A 27 -5.67 -14.20 -17.71
CA GLY A 27 -7.07 -14.11 -17.26
C GLY A 27 -7.23 -14.10 -15.74
N SER A 28 -6.20 -13.66 -15.00
CA SER A 28 -6.16 -13.76 -13.54
C SER A 28 -6.74 -12.52 -12.87
N ALA A 29 -7.98 -12.63 -12.39
CA ALA A 29 -8.62 -11.59 -11.59
C ALA A 29 -7.77 -11.18 -10.38
N TRP A 30 -7.07 -12.13 -9.75
CA TRP A 30 -6.15 -11.87 -8.65
C TRP A 30 -5.02 -10.90 -9.03
N LEU A 31 -4.32 -11.16 -10.14
CA LEU A 31 -3.26 -10.29 -10.62
C LEU A 31 -3.77 -8.90 -11.04
N LEU A 32 -4.95 -8.85 -11.67
CA LEU A 32 -5.60 -7.59 -12.04
C LEU A 32 -5.96 -6.74 -10.83
N LEU A 33 -6.58 -7.33 -9.81
CA LEU A 33 -6.99 -6.64 -8.58
C LEU A 33 -5.77 -6.07 -7.84
N PHE A 34 -4.70 -6.86 -7.68
CA PHE A 34 -3.47 -6.36 -7.07
C PHE A 34 -2.72 -5.37 -7.97
N GLY A 35 -2.77 -5.52 -9.29
CA GLY A 35 -2.24 -4.55 -10.25
C GLY A 35 -2.92 -3.19 -10.11
N GLY A 36 -4.25 -3.19 -10.04
CA GLY A 36 -5.07 -1.99 -9.79
C GLY A 36 -4.76 -1.34 -8.45
N TYR A 37 -4.66 -2.12 -7.37
CA TYR A 37 -4.26 -1.60 -6.06
C TYR A 37 -2.88 -0.91 -6.10
N TYR A 38 -1.89 -1.55 -6.74
CA TYR A 38 -0.55 -0.96 -6.89
C TYR A 38 -0.57 0.30 -7.75
N LEU A 39 -1.43 0.37 -8.78
CA LEU A 39 -1.59 1.55 -9.61
C LEU A 39 -2.15 2.74 -8.81
N VAL A 40 -3.19 2.52 -8.00
CA VAL A 40 -3.73 3.54 -7.08
C VAL A 40 -2.65 4.02 -6.11
N LEU A 41 -1.86 3.10 -5.56
CA LEU A 41 -0.77 3.42 -4.63
C LEU A 41 0.32 4.27 -5.29
N VAL A 42 0.70 3.96 -6.53
CA VAL A 42 1.71 4.72 -7.29
C VAL A 42 1.19 6.10 -7.66
N LEU A 43 -0.06 6.21 -8.13
CA LEU A 43 -0.67 7.50 -8.47
C LEU A 43 -0.76 8.40 -7.23
N ALA A 44 -1.18 7.86 -6.09
CA ALA A 44 -1.19 8.61 -4.83
C ALA A 44 0.20 9.12 -4.45
N LYS A 45 1.23 8.27 -4.53
CA LYS A 45 2.63 8.67 -4.26
C LYS A 45 3.15 9.70 -5.26
N ALA A 46 2.83 9.56 -6.55
CA ALA A 46 3.28 10.47 -7.59
C ALA A 46 2.70 11.87 -7.38
N PHE A 47 1.39 11.92 -7.08
CA PHE A 47 0.71 13.18 -6.77
C PHE A 47 1.34 13.90 -5.57
N LEU A 48 1.62 13.16 -4.49
CA LEU A 48 2.25 13.72 -3.28
C LEU A 48 3.69 14.21 -3.54
N LEU A 49 4.47 13.46 -4.32
CA LEU A 49 5.86 13.83 -4.65
C LEU A 49 5.92 15.03 -5.60
N GLN A 50 5.03 15.13 -6.57
CA GLN A 50 4.95 16.27 -7.48
C GLN A 50 4.65 17.55 -6.70
N ARG A 51 3.65 17.50 -5.80
CA ARG A 51 3.31 18.61 -4.90
C ARG A 51 4.50 19.03 -4.03
N TYR A 52 5.17 18.06 -3.39
CA TYR A 52 6.37 18.32 -2.60
C TYR A 52 7.50 18.97 -3.40
N SER A 53 7.68 18.58 -4.67
CA SER A 53 8.75 19.11 -5.52
C SER A 53 8.51 20.56 -5.95
N TRP A 54 7.27 20.93 -6.28
CA TRP A 54 6.91 22.32 -6.59
C TRP A 54 7.08 23.23 -5.38
N GLU A 55 6.70 22.78 -4.19
CA GLU A 55 6.81 23.56 -2.96
C GLU A 55 8.25 23.81 -2.51
N ARG A 56 9.20 22.96 -2.91
CA ARG A 56 10.63 23.16 -2.62
C ARG A 56 11.26 24.23 -3.52
N LEU A 57 10.66 24.51 -4.69
CA LEU A 57 11.14 25.48 -5.66
C LEU A 57 10.62 26.90 -5.38
N GLU A 58 9.45 27.04 -4.78
CA GLU A 58 8.91 28.34 -4.35
C GLU A 58 9.40 28.71 -2.93
N ARG A 59 9.88 29.94 -2.72
CA ARG A 59 10.13 30.49 -1.37
C ARG A 59 8.79 30.84 -0.72
N ILE A 60 8.12 29.81 -0.20
CA ILE A 60 6.79 29.93 0.40
C ILE A 60 6.90 30.51 1.83
N SER A 61 6.02 31.47 2.17
CA SER A 61 5.92 32.04 3.53
C SER A 61 5.45 31.00 4.56
N ALA A 62 5.80 31.17 5.85
CA ALA A 62 5.47 30.21 6.91
C ALA A 62 3.96 29.86 7.01
N ILE A 63 3.08 30.84 6.78
CA ILE A 63 1.61 30.68 6.82
C ILE A 63 1.12 29.84 5.63
N GLN A 64 1.69 30.05 4.44
CA GLN A 64 1.37 29.24 3.26
C GLN A 64 1.91 27.81 3.42
N LEU A 65 3.11 27.63 3.97
CA LEU A 65 3.66 26.30 4.25
C LEU A 65 2.73 25.48 5.16
N GLN A 66 2.17 26.09 6.20
CA GLN A 66 1.26 25.43 7.13
C GLN A 66 -0.07 25.02 6.47
N ARG A 67 -0.66 25.88 5.63
CA ARG A 67 -1.88 25.53 4.85
C ARG A 67 -1.62 24.38 3.87
N HIS A 68 -0.44 24.37 3.24
CA HIS A 68 -0.05 23.33 2.29
C HIS A 68 0.20 21.97 2.97
N LEU A 69 0.80 21.96 4.16
CA LEU A 69 0.96 20.75 4.97
C LEU A 69 -0.40 20.15 5.37
N LEU A 70 -1.37 20.99 5.75
CA LEU A 70 -2.74 20.55 6.07
C LEU A 70 -3.46 19.98 4.83
N LEU A 71 -3.31 20.60 3.67
CA LEU A 71 -3.82 20.07 2.40
C LEU A 71 -3.17 18.73 2.03
N GLY A 72 -1.85 18.61 2.19
CA GLY A 72 -1.11 17.37 1.98
C GLY A 72 -1.55 16.24 2.91
N GLN A 73 -1.79 16.54 4.18
CA GLN A 73 -2.33 15.60 5.16
C GLN A 73 -3.74 15.14 4.81
N ARG A 74 -4.63 16.05 4.39
CA ARG A 74 -5.99 15.69 3.96
C ARG A 74 -6.00 14.81 2.73
N ILE A 75 -5.19 15.16 1.71
CA ILE A 75 -5.11 14.38 0.47
C ILE A 75 -4.47 13.01 0.74
N GLY A 76 -3.40 12.99 1.54
CA GLY A 76 -2.73 11.77 1.95
C GLY A 76 -3.63 10.84 2.77
N GLY A 77 -4.39 11.40 3.72
CA GLY A 77 -5.39 10.67 4.48
C GLY A 77 -6.53 10.14 3.60
N GLY A 78 -7.03 10.95 2.66
CA GLY A 78 -8.05 10.54 1.69
C GLY A 78 -7.58 9.39 0.79
N SER A 79 -6.33 9.46 0.33
CA SER A 79 -5.69 8.38 -0.43
C SER A 79 -5.54 7.10 0.40
N TYR A 80 -5.31 7.21 1.70
CA TYR A 80 -5.27 6.08 2.63
C TYR A 80 -6.64 5.41 2.80
N VAL A 81 -7.70 6.22 2.92
CA VAL A 81 -9.08 5.73 2.94
C VAL A 81 -9.40 5.01 1.63
N LEU A 82 -9.02 5.58 0.48
CA LEU A 82 -9.22 4.96 -0.82
C LEU A 82 -8.48 3.63 -0.94
N LEU A 83 -7.20 3.57 -0.53
CA LEU A 83 -6.42 2.33 -0.52
C LEU A 83 -7.07 1.26 0.38
N GLY A 84 -7.50 1.65 1.58
CA GLY A 84 -8.19 0.76 2.50
C GLY A 84 -9.51 0.25 1.93
N ALA A 85 -10.31 1.10 1.30
CA ALA A 85 -11.58 0.73 0.68
C ALA A 85 -11.38 -0.24 -0.51
N VAL A 86 -10.45 0.09 -1.42
CA VAL A 86 -10.10 -0.79 -2.55
C VAL A 86 -9.60 -2.14 -2.04
N PHE A 87 -8.68 -2.14 -1.06
CA PHE A 87 -8.14 -3.38 -0.52
C PHE A 87 -9.19 -4.22 0.21
N THR A 88 -10.08 -3.58 0.99
CA THR A 88 -11.23 -4.25 1.62
C THR A 88 -12.13 -4.88 0.58
N GLY A 89 -12.40 -4.19 -0.55
CA GLY A 89 -13.16 -4.74 -1.67
C GLY A 89 -12.50 -5.97 -2.30
N ILE A 90 -11.18 -5.92 -2.52
CA ILE A 90 -10.39 -7.06 -3.03
C ILE A 90 -10.48 -8.25 -2.08
N CYS A 91 -10.29 -8.03 -0.78
CA CYS A 91 -10.35 -9.09 0.23
C CYS A 91 -11.77 -9.62 0.44
N GLY A 92 -12.79 -8.78 0.30
CA GLY A 92 -14.19 -9.20 0.29
C GLY A 92 -14.55 -10.03 -0.94
N TRP A 93 -13.98 -9.70 -2.10
CA TRP A 93 -14.08 -10.55 -3.29
C TRP A 93 -13.40 -11.90 -3.06
N LEU A 94 -12.17 -11.92 -2.53
CA LEU A 94 -11.46 -13.16 -2.20
C LEU A 94 -12.23 -14.05 -1.21
N TYR A 95 -12.82 -13.43 -0.18
CA TYR A 95 -13.63 -14.13 0.82
C TYR A 95 -14.84 -14.85 0.19
N ARG A 96 -15.44 -14.27 -0.85
CA ARG A 96 -16.64 -14.82 -1.51
C ARG A 96 -16.34 -15.73 -2.69
N SER A 97 -15.26 -15.47 -3.41
CA SER A 97 -14.98 -16.15 -4.68
C SER A 97 -14.44 -17.56 -4.50
N GLY A 98 -13.82 -17.87 -3.35
CA GLY A 98 -13.26 -19.20 -3.07
C GLY A 98 -12.21 -19.63 -4.10
N VAL A 99 -11.58 -18.68 -4.79
CA VAL A 99 -10.60 -18.96 -5.84
C VAL A 99 -9.29 -19.38 -5.19
N ASP A 100 -8.94 -20.65 -5.36
CA ASP A 100 -7.68 -21.21 -4.87
C ASP A 100 -6.57 -20.99 -5.91
N VAL A 101 -5.77 -19.94 -5.69
CA VAL A 101 -4.56 -19.68 -6.47
C VAL A 101 -3.44 -20.57 -5.95
N HIS A 102 -3.13 -21.60 -6.74
CA HIS A 102 -2.09 -22.55 -6.40
C HIS A 102 -0.70 -21.97 -6.69
N TYR A 103 0.09 -21.81 -5.64
CA TYR A 103 1.51 -21.43 -5.75
C TYR A 103 2.41 -22.65 -5.59
N SER A 104 3.46 -22.74 -6.40
CA SER A 104 4.52 -23.70 -6.13
C SER A 104 5.23 -23.36 -4.81
N LYS A 105 5.82 -24.36 -4.14
CA LYS A 105 6.53 -24.18 -2.87
C LYS A 105 7.62 -23.09 -2.96
N ASN A 106 8.38 -23.09 -4.05
CA ASN A 106 9.44 -22.10 -4.29
C ASN A 106 8.86 -20.69 -4.43
N VAL A 107 7.77 -20.53 -5.20
CA VAL A 107 7.10 -19.24 -5.37
C VAL A 107 6.53 -18.74 -4.05
N THR A 108 5.94 -19.62 -3.24
CA THR A 108 5.43 -19.28 -1.90
C THR A 108 6.53 -18.73 -0.99
N LEU A 109 7.70 -19.39 -0.93
CA LEU A 109 8.81 -18.92 -0.11
C LEU A 109 9.35 -17.56 -0.57
N VAL A 110 9.37 -17.31 -1.89
CA VAL A 110 9.74 -16.00 -2.44
C VAL A 110 8.72 -14.93 -2.05
N ILE A 111 7.42 -15.21 -2.17
CA ILE A 111 6.34 -14.30 -1.76
C ILE A 111 6.46 -13.99 -0.26
N ALA A 112 6.67 -15.01 0.58
CA ALA A 112 6.81 -14.83 2.02
C ALA A 112 8.02 -13.97 2.37
N THR A 113 9.17 -14.24 1.76
CA THR A 113 10.40 -13.47 1.99
C THR A 113 10.21 -12.00 1.62
N ILE A 114 9.65 -11.73 0.43
CA ILE A 114 9.37 -10.36 -0.02
C ILE A 114 8.37 -9.67 0.91
N GLY A 115 7.34 -10.39 1.35
CA GLY A 115 6.31 -9.86 2.24
C GLY A 115 6.86 -9.45 3.60
N PHE A 116 7.64 -10.33 4.24
CA PHE A 116 8.29 -10.03 5.51
C PHE A 116 9.29 -8.88 5.39
N VAL A 117 10.12 -8.86 4.34
CA VAL A 117 11.08 -7.76 4.12
C VAL A 117 10.35 -6.42 3.96
N LYS A 118 9.25 -6.38 3.18
CA LYS A 118 8.45 -5.16 3.01
C LYS A 118 7.80 -4.72 4.33
N PHE A 119 7.24 -5.66 5.07
CA PHE A 119 6.59 -5.37 6.35
C PHE A 119 7.59 -4.82 7.39
N ILE A 120 8.72 -5.52 7.59
CA ILE A 120 9.78 -5.10 8.51
C ILE A 120 10.33 -3.72 8.11
N SER A 121 10.63 -3.52 6.82
CA SER A 121 11.13 -2.24 6.31
C SER A 121 10.14 -1.10 6.55
N ALA A 122 8.84 -1.38 6.45
CA ALA A 122 7.80 -0.40 6.71
C ALA A 122 7.69 -0.04 8.19
N VAL A 123 7.71 -1.03 9.08
CA VAL A 123 7.68 -0.84 10.55
C VAL A 123 8.92 -0.08 11.01
N VAL A 124 10.12 -0.51 10.62
CA VAL A 124 11.37 0.19 10.94
C VAL A 124 11.36 1.61 10.38
N GLY A 125 10.86 1.79 9.17
CA GLY A 125 10.73 3.08 8.52
C GLY A 125 9.81 4.04 9.26
N LEU A 126 8.71 3.53 9.83
CA LEU A 126 7.77 4.30 10.64
C LEU A 126 8.39 4.69 12.00
N ILE A 127 9.00 3.73 12.70
CA ILE A 127 9.64 3.96 14.00
C ILE A 127 10.73 5.03 13.88
N ARG A 128 11.59 4.95 12.86
CA ARG A 128 12.66 5.94 12.65
C ARG A 128 12.12 7.33 12.30
N ALA A 129 10.94 7.42 11.70
CA ALA A 129 10.35 8.69 11.28
C ALA A 129 9.49 9.36 12.37
N ARG A 130 9.28 8.71 13.52
CA ARG A 130 8.44 9.25 14.61
C ARG A 130 8.96 10.57 15.20
N HIS A 131 10.26 10.82 15.09
CA HIS A 131 10.93 12.02 15.58
C HIS A 131 11.14 13.09 14.50
N LEU A 132 10.68 12.87 13.27
CA LEU A 132 10.84 13.83 12.18
C LEU A 132 9.63 14.77 12.14
N ASP A 133 9.88 16.08 12.24
CA ASP A 133 8.83 17.10 12.22
C ASP A 133 8.15 17.25 10.85
N ASN A 134 8.78 16.75 9.78
CA ASN A 134 8.26 16.89 8.43
C ASN A 134 7.04 15.98 8.17
N ALA A 135 5.85 16.58 8.06
CA ALA A 135 4.59 15.86 7.83
C ALA A 135 4.59 15.03 6.53
N TRP A 136 5.27 15.49 5.48
CA TRP A 136 5.38 14.75 4.21
C TRP A 136 6.17 13.45 4.37
N VAL A 137 7.24 13.46 5.17
CA VAL A 137 8.03 12.26 5.44
C VAL A 137 7.21 11.26 6.25
N ARG A 138 6.46 11.72 7.26
CA ARG A 138 5.53 10.88 8.03
C ARG A 138 4.48 10.24 7.12
N LEU A 139 3.90 11.01 6.22
CA LEU A 139 2.90 10.53 5.26
C LEU A 139 3.48 9.46 4.31
N LEU A 140 4.63 9.73 3.67
CA LEU A 140 5.29 8.75 2.78
C LEU A 140 5.64 7.44 3.50
N LYS A 141 6.04 7.52 4.78
CA LYS A 141 6.30 6.34 5.61
C LYS A 141 5.03 5.59 5.94
N ALA A 142 3.93 6.28 6.22
CA ALA A 142 2.62 5.67 6.36
C ALA A 142 2.30 4.85 5.09
N PHE A 143 2.38 5.42 3.88
CA PHE A 143 2.11 4.64 2.66
C PHE A 143 2.96 3.37 2.50
N ASN A 144 4.17 3.35 3.04
CA ASN A 144 4.99 2.14 3.07
C ASN A 144 4.45 1.10 4.07
N VAL A 145 3.89 1.54 5.21
CA VAL A 145 3.14 0.68 6.15
C VAL A 145 1.93 0.09 5.46
N ALA A 146 1.11 0.87 4.76
CA ALA A 146 -0.01 0.33 4.00
C ALA A 146 0.43 -0.75 3.00
N ASN A 147 1.51 -0.50 2.25
CA ASN A 147 2.08 -1.47 1.33
C ASN A 147 2.60 -2.73 2.05
N GLY A 148 3.27 -2.57 3.19
CA GLY A 148 3.77 -3.68 4.02
C GLY A 148 2.63 -4.52 4.60
N SER A 149 1.55 -3.89 5.06
CA SER A 149 0.35 -4.56 5.56
C SER A 149 -0.33 -5.39 4.47
N VAL A 150 -0.46 -4.87 3.25
CA VAL A 150 -0.98 -5.67 2.13
C VAL A 150 -0.06 -6.83 1.79
N ALA A 151 1.26 -6.62 1.87
CA ALA A 151 2.23 -7.68 1.62
C ALA A 151 2.11 -8.83 2.65
N ILE A 152 1.79 -8.54 3.91
CA ILE A 152 1.63 -9.58 4.94
C ILE A 152 0.37 -10.42 4.74
N VAL A 153 -0.71 -9.81 4.24
CA VAL A 153 -1.95 -10.52 3.87
C VAL A 153 -1.68 -11.51 2.73
N LEU A 154 -0.93 -11.06 1.71
CA LEU A 154 -0.47 -11.93 0.62
C LEU A 154 0.43 -13.07 1.11
N THR A 155 1.32 -12.80 2.07
CA THR A 155 2.16 -13.82 2.68
C THR A 155 1.34 -14.87 3.41
N GLN A 156 0.35 -14.45 4.21
CA GLN A 156 -0.55 -15.37 4.90
C GLN A 156 -1.26 -16.27 3.89
N TYR A 157 -1.80 -15.68 2.81
CA TYR A 157 -2.48 -16.45 1.77
C TYR A 157 -1.59 -17.52 1.16
N ALA A 158 -0.39 -17.14 0.71
CA ALA A 158 0.54 -18.06 0.08
C ALA A 158 0.97 -19.20 1.02
N LEU A 159 1.16 -18.91 2.31
CA LEU A 159 1.51 -19.92 3.30
C LEU A 159 0.35 -20.90 3.58
N LEU A 160 -0.89 -20.40 3.66
CA LEU A 160 -2.08 -21.23 3.87
C LEU A 160 -2.38 -22.13 2.66
N GLU A 161 -2.22 -21.60 1.45
CA GLU A 161 -2.31 -22.36 0.19
C GLU A 161 -1.25 -23.47 0.12
N MET A 162 -0.01 -23.17 0.51
CA MET A 162 1.05 -24.19 0.56
C MET A 162 0.74 -25.32 1.55
N GLN A 163 -0.01 -25.03 2.62
CA GLN A 163 -0.49 -26.02 3.57
C GLN A 163 -1.79 -26.73 3.11
N ARG A 164 -2.31 -26.38 1.93
CA ARG A 164 -3.60 -26.87 1.41
C ARG A 164 -4.76 -26.66 2.40
N SER A 165 -4.75 -25.54 3.10
CA SER A 165 -5.82 -25.21 4.04
C SER A 165 -7.11 -24.89 3.30
N ALA A 166 -8.19 -25.62 3.60
CA ALA A 166 -9.52 -25.35 3.05
C ALA A 166 -10.07 -23.96 3.42
N ALA A 167 -9.46 -23.29 4.41
CA ALA A 167 -9.83 -21.95 4.85
C ALA A 167 -8.86 -20.85 4.36
N ALA A 168 -7.97 -21.14 3.40
CA ALA A 168 -6.95 -20.20 2.95
C ALA A 168 -7.56 -18.89 2.43
N THR A 169 -8.54 -18.99 1.54
CA THR A 169 -9.23 -17.83 0.93
C THR A 169 -10.10 -17.07 1.95
N SER A 170 -10.88 -17.77 2.77
CA SER A 170 -11.78 -17.15 3.75
C SER A 170 -11.03 -16.48 4.91
N SER A 171 -10.01 -17.14 5.48
CA SER A 171 -9.19 -16.57 6.54
C SER A 171 -8.39 -15.35 6.05
N THR A 172 -7.81 -15.45 4.86
CA THR A 172 -7.07 -14.32 4.26
C THR A 172 -8.00 -13.16 3.93
N GLY A 173 -9.18 -13.45 3.36
CA GLY A 173 -10.17 -12.43 3.05
C GLY A 173 -10.61 -11.65 4.29
N LEU A 174 -10.93 -12.34 5.39
CA LEU A 174 -11.27 -11.71 6.67
C LEU A 174 -10.12 -10.87 7.23
N PHE A 175 -8.91 -11.43 7.28
CA PHE A 175 -7.74 -10.71 7.77
C PHE A 175 -7.45 -9.46 6.93
N GLY A 176 -7.51 -9.58 5.60
CA GLY A 176 -7.30 -8.48 4.66
C GLY A 176 -8.36 -7.39 4.76
N MET A 177 -9.64 -7.74 4.96
CA MET A 177 -10.69 -6.77 5.25
C MET A 177 -10.40 -6.02 6.56
N GLY A 178 -9.98 -6.72 7.61
CA GLY A 178 -9.55 -6.10 8.87
C GLY A 178 -8.40 -5.10 8.68
N VAL A 179 -7.37 -5.49 7.92
CA VAL A 179 -6.27 -4.59 7.53
C VAL A 179 -6.78 -3.37 6.76
N GLY A 180 -7.68 -3.57 5.79
CA GLY A 180 -8.28 -2.49 5.01
C GLY A 180 -9.05 -1.49 5.87
N VAL A 181 -9.81 -1.97 6.87
CA VAL A 181 -10.50 -1.12 7.85
C VAL A 181 -9.49 -0.30 8.68
N VAL A 182 -8.41 -0.92 9.15
CA VAL A 182 -7.35 -0.18 9.87
C VAL A 182 -6.76 0.93 9.00
N LEU A 183 -6.51 0.68 7.71
CA LEU A 183 -6.04 1.72 6.80
C LEU A 183 -7.05 2.85 6.66
N MET A 184 -8.35 2.55 6.54
CA MET A 184 -9.39 3.58 6.49
C MET A 184 -9.45 4.43 7.76
N VAL A 185 -9.37 3.80 8.93
CA VAL A 185 -9.35 4.50 10.22
C VAL A 185 -8.12 5.41 10.34
N VAL A 186 -6.93 4.91 10.00
CA VAL A 186 -5.69 5.70 10.00
C VAL A 186 -5.79 6.87 9.01
N GLY A 187 -6.35 6.64 7.83
CA GLY A 187 -6.63 7.69 6.85
C GLY A 187 -7.53 8.79 7.41
N GLY A 188 -8.64 8.41 8.05
CA GLY A 188 -9.56 9.35 8.70
C GLY A 188 -8.91 10.13 9.85
N MET A 189 -8.04 9.49 10.64
CA MET A 189 -7.27 10.16 11.69
C MET A 189 -6.28 11.17 11.11
N LEU A 190 -5.58 10.83 10.01
CA LEU A 190 -4.68 11.74 9.31
C LEU A 190 -5.41 12.96 8.74
N MET A 191 -6.67 12.82 8.31
CA MET A 191 -7.49 13.94 7.86
C MET A 191 -7.99 14.84 9.00
N ARG A 192 -8.11 14.30 10.21
CA ARG A 192 -8.63 15.00 11.41
C ARG A 192 -7.57 15.75 12.20
N GLN A 193 -6.28 15.43 12.04
CA GLN A 193 -5.20 16.18 12.69
C GLN A 193 -5.23 17.64 12.20
N ARG A 194 -5.45 18.57 13.15
CA ARG A 194 -5.47 20.02 12.96
C ARG A 194 -4.15 20.61 13.40
#